data_AF-A0AAD6K3U3-F1
#
_entry.id   AF-A0AAD6K3U3-F1
#
_cell.length_a   1.000
_cell.length_b   1.000
_cell.length_c   1.000
_cell.angle_alpha   90.00
_cell.angle_beta   90.00
_cell.angle_gamma   90.00
#
_symmetry.space_group_name_H-M   'P 1'
#
loop_
_entity.id
_entity.type
_entity.pdbx_description
1 polymer ?
#
loop_
_entity_poly.entity_id
_entity_poly.type
_entity_poly.pdbx_seq_one_letter_code
_entity_poly.pdbx_strand_id
1 'polypeptide(L)'
;MEKTCNIHTAFLNRQLNGGFCPATKHITLITSIKRRIGSSQTVSSLVTRNTMNTRTLIDRRVHSEVPMPEKFGMFGGKFVPETLITSLNRLEAEFIYALQDPEFQEELATAMRDYVGRETPLYFAQGLTDYYKNKDGEGAEIYLKREDLNHCGAHKMNNAVAQAMIAKRMGLKNVVAATGAGQHGVATAAACAKLSLSCTVFMSADDMEKQSSNVLLMKLFGAQVKPVEGGFKEASSEAIREWAG
;
A
#
# COMPACT_ATOMS: atom_id res chain seq x y z
N MET A 1 -21.22 7.38 13.67
CA MET A 1 -20.67 7.83 12.37
C MET A 1 -19.48 6.95 12.05
N GLU A 2 -19.71 5.96 11.19
CA GLU A 2 -18.69 5.06 10.66
C GLU A 2 -17.89 5.82 9.61
N LYS A 3 -16.56 5.78 9.68
CA LYS A 3 -15.68 6.56 8.82
C LYS A 3 -15.18 5.67 7.67
N THR A 4 -15.37 6.13 6.44
CA THR A 4 -15.00 5.46 5.18
C THR A 4 -13.69 6.03 4.60
N CYS A 5 -12.94 5.22 3.84
CA CYS A 5 -11.75 5.65 3.08
C CYS A 5 -11.98 5.43 1.58
N ASN A 6 -11.74 6.42 0.72
CA ASN A 6 -11.71 6.20 -0.73
C ASN A 6 -10.27 5.96 -1.21
N ILE A 7 -10.03 4.85 -1.91
CA ILE A 7 -8.73 4.51 -2.50
C ILE A 7 -8.69 5.05 -3.94
N HIS A 8 -7.95 6.13 -4.17
CA HIS A 8 -7.70 6.65 -5.52
C HIS A 8 -6.37 6.10 -6.07
N THR A 9 -6.42 5.48 -7.26
CA THR A 9 -5.24 4.97 -7.97
C THR A 9 -4.53 6.09 -8.72
N ALA A 10 -3.59 6.76 -8.08
CA ALA A 10 -2.50 7.49 -8.76
C ALA A 10 -1.35 7.75 -7.76
N PHE A 11 -0.12 7.59 -8.26
CA PHE A 11 1.12 8.16 -7.68
C PHE A 11 1.84 7.39 -6.55
N LEU A 12 2.31 6.16 -6.84
CA LEU A 12 3.45 5.57 -6.12
C LEU A 12 4.43 5.00 -7.15
N ASN A 13 5.29 5.88 -7.68
CA ASN A 13 6.49 5.45 -8.42
C ASN A 13 7.55 6.56 -8.39
N ARG A 14 8.24 6.72 -7.25
CA ARG A 14 9.56 7.36 -7.18
C ARG A 14 10.19 7.14 -5.81
N GLN A 15 11.23 6.28 -5.79
CA GLN A 15 12.50 6.40 -5.06
C GLN A 15 13.03 5.01 -4.68
N LEU A 16 13.64 4.33 -5.65
CA LEU A 16 14.75 3.42 -5.41
C LEU A 16 15.93 4.01 -6.17
N ASN A 17 16.69 4.88 -5.51
CA ASN A 17 18.05 5.24 -5.90
C ASN A 17 18.75 5.86 -4.68
N GLY A 18 19.61 5.07 -4.04
CA GLY A 18 20.44 5.52 -2.93
C GLY A 18 21.25 4.38 -2.32
N GLY A 19 22.43 4.11 -2.89
CA GLY A 19 23.57 3.59 -2.14
C GLY A 19 23.81 2.08 -2.14
N PHE A 20 24.66 1.64 -3.05
CA PHE A 20 25.53 0.48 -2.84
C PHE A 20 26.32 0.63 -1.53
N CYS A 21 26.39 -0.42 -0.71
CA CYS A 21 27.46 -0.58 0.27
C CYS A 21 27.91 -2.06 0.32
N PRO A 22 29.19 -2.38 0.08
CA PRO A 22 29.68 -3.75 0.02
C PRO A 22 30.01 -4.31 1.41
N ALA A 23 30.00 -5.64 1.49
CA ALA A 23 30.21 -6.46 2.67
C ALA A 23 31.56 -6.24 3.38
N THR A 24 31.55 -6.36 4.71
CA THR A 24 32.73 -6.80 5.48
C THR A 24 32.31 -7.81 6.53
N LYS A 25 32.88 -9.02 6.42
CA LYS A 25 32.79 -10.12 7.38
C LYS A 25 33.56 -9.73 8.65
N HIS A 26 32.96 -9.91 9.83
CA HIS A 26 33.72 -10.16 11.05
C HIS A 26 33.11 -11.33 11.82
N ILE A 27 33.83 -12.45 11.73
CA ILE A 27 33.74 -13.61 12.61
C ILE A 27 34.43 -13.21 13.92
N THR A 28 33.73 -13.29 15.04
CA THR A 28 34.35 -13.19 16.37
C THR A 28 34.15 -14.52 17.10
N LEU A 29 35.26 -15.22 17.32
CA LEU A 29 35.35 -16.42 18.14
C LEU A 29 34.91 -16.12 19.57
N ILE A 30 34.01 -16.96 20.09
CA ILE A 30 33.71 -17.04 21.53
C ILE A 30 34.74 -17.99 22.16
N THR A 31 35.73 -17.45 22.85
CA THR A 31 36.55 -18.22 23.81
C THR A 31 36.05 -17.99 25.22
N SER A 32 35.55 -19.08 25.82
CA SER A 32 35.13 -19.20 27.21
C SER A 32 36.31 -19.02 28.17
N ILE A 33 36.21 -18.11 29.13
CA ILE A 33 37.04 -18.12 30.35
C ILE A 33 36.13 -18.04 31.57
N LYS A 34 36.02 -19.17 32.29
CA LYS A 34 35.48 -19.28 33.64
C LYS A 34 36.51 -18.71 34.64
N ARG A 35 36.11 -17.75 35.48
CA ARG A 35 36.62 -17.62 36.86
C ARG A 35 35.50 -17.25 37.82
N ARG A 36 35.45 -17.99 38.94
CA ARG A 36 34.58 -17.83 40.12
C ARG A 36 35.27 -16.92 41.15
N ILE A 37 34.46 -16.55 42.16
CA ILE A 37 34.72 -15.83 43.42
C ILE A 37 34.45 -14.31 43.25
N GLY A 38 33.51 -13.65 43.93
CA GLY A 38 32.59 -14.01 45.00
C GLY A 38 32.45 -12.80 45.95
N SER A 39 31.29 -12.16 46.04
CA SER A 39 30.74 -11.50 47.25
C SER A 39 29.49 -10.69 46.92
N SER A 40 28.46 -10.92 47.74
CA SER A 40 27.18 -10.24 47.88
C SER A 40 27.18 -8.72 47.63
N GLN A 41 26.25 -8.25 46.79
CA GLN A 41 25.42 -7.09 47.07
C GLN A 41 24.19 -7.08 46.15
N THR A 42 23.02 -7.25 46.78
CA THR A 42 21.68 -7.06 46.25
C THR A 42 21.47 -5.60 45.86
N VAL A 43 21.06 -5.35 44.60
CA VAL A 43 20.34 -4.13 44.22
C VAL A 43 19.05 -4.55 43.53
N SER A 44 17.96 -4.43 44.27
CA SER A 44 16.59 -4.44 43.78
C SER A 44 16.36 -3.19 42.94
N SER A 45 16.08 -3.35 41.65
CA SER A 45 15.36 -2.34 40.88
C SER A 45 14.07 -2.95 40.35
N LEU A 46 12.97 -2.66 41.05
CA LEU A 46 11.63 -2.79 40.52
C LEU A 46 11.53 -1.94 39.25
N VAL A 47 11.47 -2.60 38.09
CA VAL A 47 10.93 -1.95 36.89
C VAL A 47 9.43 -2.24 36.90
N THR A 48 8.70 -1.30 37.48
CA THR A 48 7.24 -1.22 37.40
C THR A 48 6.83 -1.22 35.93
N ARG A 49 6.09 -2.26 35.53
CA ARG A 49 5.35 -2.29 34.27
C ARG A 49 4.29 -1.20 34.31
N ASN A 50 4.59 -0.04 33.75
CA ASN A 50 3.55 0.93 33.42
C ASN A 50 2.81 0.41 32.19
N THR A 51 1.63 -0.15 32.43
CA THR A 51 0.56 -0.29 31.45
C THR A 51 0.25 1.08 30.85
N MET A 52 0.76 1.34 29.64
CA MET A 52 0.37 2.54 28.90
C MET A 52 -1.09 2.43 28.45
N ASN A 53 -1.87 3.39 28.93
CA ASN A 53 -3.29 3.54 28.72
C ASN A 53 -3.56 3.92 27.26
N THR A 54 -4.44 3.17 26.58
CA THR A 54 -4.74 3.23 25.14
C THR A 54 -5.47 4.51 24.68
N ARG A 55 -5.57 5.54 25.53
CA ARG A 55 -6.37 6.76 25.30
C ARG A 55 -5.55 8.00 24.95
N THR A 56 -4.22 7.95 25.00
CA THR A 56 -3.37 9.16 24.92
C THR A 56 -2.61 9.32 23.59
N LEU A 57 -2.94 8.53 22.55
CA LEU A 57 -2.18 8.53 21.29
C LEU A 57 -2.73 9.45 20.18
N ILE A 58 -3.80 10.22 20.41
CA ILE A 58 -4.43 11.02 19.34
C ILE A 58 -3.97 12.49 19.30
N ASP A 59 -3.21 12.98 20.29
CA ASP A 59 -2.77 14.40 20.33
C ASP A 59 -1.25 14.61 20.17
N ARG A 60 -0.59 13.75 19.38
CA ARG A 60 0.75 14.09 18.87
C ARG A 60 0.59 14.81 17.54
N ARG A 61 0.36 16.12 17.59
CA ARG A 61 0.63 17.01 16.44
C ARG A 61 2.13 17.04 16.19
N VAL A 62 2.63 16.05 15.46
CA VAL A 62 3.91 16.18 14.77
C VAL A 62 3.59 16.89 13.46
N HIS A 63 3.83 18.20 13.42
CA HIS A 63 3.95 18.90 12.14
C HIS A 63 5.17 18.31 11.44
N SER A 64 4.96 17.49 10.43
CA SER A 64 6.04 17.07 9.54
C SER A 64 6.59 18.32 8.83
N GLU A 65 7.88 18.61 9.01
CA GLU A 65 8.53 19.82 8.50
C GLU A 65 8.72 19.86 6.97
N VAL A 66 8.29 18.82 6.24
CA VAL A 66 8.35 18.80 4.77
C VAL A 66 6.93 18.73 4.22
N PRO A 67 6.34 19.87 3.81
CA PRO A 67 5.08 19.85 3.09
C PRO A 67 5.29 19.14 1.75
N MET A 68 4.46 18.15 1.46
CA MET A 68 4.40 17.58 0.13
C MET A 68 4.00 18.69 -0.85
N PRO A 69 4.68 18.82 -1.99
CA PRO A 69 4.30 19.82 -2.98
C PRO A 69 2.88 19.52 -3.48
N GLU A 70 1.94 20.44 -3.26
CA GLU A 70 0.56 20.26 -3.73
C GLU A 70 0.48 20.21 -5.26
N LYS A 71 1.45 20.83 -5.95
CA LYS A 71 1.54 20.91 -7.40
C LYS A 71 2.90 20.48 -7.92
N PHE A 72 2.88 19.88 -9.12
CA PHE A 72 4.05 19.59 -9.94
C PHE A 72 4.02 20.52 -11.15
N GLY A 73 4.67 21.68 -11.04
CA GLY A 73 4.55 22.76 -12.02
C GLY A 73 3.12 23.33 -12.02
N MET A 74 2.45 23.32 -13.17
CA MET A 74 1.05 23.77 -13.29
C MET A 74 0.00 22.68 -12.97
N PHE A 75 0.42 21.42 -12.81
CA PHE A 75 -0.47 20.27 -12.63
C PHE A 75 -0.55 19.85 -11.15
N GLY A 76 -1.65 19.20 -10.74
CA GLY A 76 -1.90 18.80 -9.36
C GLY A 76 -2.79 19.81 -8.60
N GLY A 77 -2.77 19.74 -7.27
CA GLY A 77 -3.64 20.53 -6.38
C GLY A 77 -4.92 19.79 -5.98
N LYS A 78 -5.65 20.36 -5.00
CA LYS A 78 -6.90 19.83 -4.46
C LYS A 78 -8.09 20.63 -4.99
N PHE A 79 -8.66 20.21 -6.13
CA PHE A 79 -9.84 20.84 -6.74
C PHE A 79 -11.11 20.05 -6.43
N VAL A 80 -11.53 20.09 -5.17
CA VAL A 80 -12.68 19.33 -4.65
C VAL A 80 -13.64 20.23 -3.88
N PRO A 81 -14.89 19.81 -3.65
CA PRO A 81 -15.79 20.51 -2.73
C PRO A 81 -15.19 20.64 -1.32
N GLU A 82 -15.53 21.72 -0.64
CA GLU A 82 -15.07 22.03 0.74
C GLU A 82 -15.30 20.87 1.71
N THR A 83 -16.39 20.12 1.52
CA THR A 83 -16.76 18.95 2.34
C THR A 83 -15.69 17.86 2.36
N LEU A 84 -14.82 17.77 1.35
CA LEU A 84 -13.76 16.76 1.25
C LEU A 84 -12.40 17.24 1.77
N ILE A 85 -12.21 18.55 1.97
CA ILE A 85 -10.91 19.13 2.35
C ILE A 85 -10.41 18.57 3.68
N THR A 86 -11.29 18.46 4.67
CA THR A 86 -10.93 17.91 5.99
C THR A 86 -10.47 16.45 5.89
N SER A 87 -11.17 15.63 5.11
CA SER A 87 -10.84 14.21 4.91
C SER A 87 -9.51 14.04 4.17
N LEU A 88 -9.25 14.86 3.14
CA LEU A 88 -7.98 14.85 2.41
C LEU A 88 -6.80 15.28 3.28
N ASN A 89 -6.94 16.34 4.07
CA ASN A 89 -5.87 16.80 4.97
C ASN A 89 -5.54 15.75 6.04
N ARG A 90 -6.56 15.05 6.56
CA ARG A 90 -6.34 13.95 7.51
C ARG A 90 -5.63 12.76 6.86
N LEU A 91 -5.98 12.42 5.62
CA LEU A 91 -5.30 11.37 4.85
C LEU A 91 -3.84 11.74 4.57
N GLU A 92 -3.59 12.98 4.14
CA GLU A 92 -2.24 13.48 3.87
C GLU A 92 -1.37 13.46 5.12
N ALA A 93 -1.88 13.93 6.26
CA ALA A 93 -1.15 13.89 7.52
C ALA A 93 -0.78 12.46 7.93
N GLU A 94 -1.72 11.51 7.84
CA GLU A 94 -1.43 10.12 8.15
C GLU A 94 -0.44 9.50 7.15
N PHE A 95 -0.57 9.81 5.86
CA PHE A 95 0.34 9.33 4.84
C PHE A 95 1.78 9.78 5.11
N ILE A 96 1.99 11.06 5.41
CA ILE A 96 3.33 11.59 5.72
C ILE A 96 3.89 10.93 6.99
N TYR A 97 3.04 10.71 8.01
CA TYR A 97 3.45 10.02 9.23
C TYR A 97 3.85 8.56 8.94
N ALA A 98 3.06 7.83 8.15
CA ALA A 98 3.33 6.45 7.76
C ALA A 98 4.61 6.31 6.91
N LEU A 99 4.96 7.31 6.10
CA LEU A 99 6.22 7.34 5.36
C LEU A 99 7.45 7.40 6.27
N GLN A 100 7.35 8.06 7.43
CA GLN A 100 8.45 8.27 8.35
C GLN A 100 8.51 7.22 9.47
N ASP A 101 7.45 6.42 9.65
CA ASP A 101 7.35 5.41 10.69
C ASP A 101 8.06 4.10 10.30
N PRO A 102 9.18 3.73 10.98
CA PRO A 102 9.91 2.50 10.68
C PRO A 102 9.07 1.24 10.88
N GLU A 103 8.16 1.22 11.87
CA GLU A 103 7.31 0.05 12.14
C GLU A 103 6.35 -0.17 10.96
N PHE A 104 5.74 0.91 10.45
CA PHE A 104 4.88 0.83 9.28
C PHE A 104 5.66 0.36 8.02
N GLN A 105 6.88 0.87 7.82
CA GLN A 105 7.71 0.46 6.68
C GLN A 105 8.09 -1.03 6.75
N GLU A 106 8.38 -1.56 7.95
CA GLU A 106 8.67 -2.99 8.16
C GLU A 106 7.44 -3.87 7.88
N GLU A 107 6.27 -3.47 8.39
CA GLU A 107 5.01 -4.15 8.10
C GLU A 107 4.68 -4.14 6.59
N LEU A 108 4.88 -2.99 5.93
CA LEU A 108 4.63 -2.84 4.50
C LEU A 108 5.60 -3.69 3.67
N ALA A 109 6.89 -3.69 4.02
CA ALA A 109 7.89 -4.53 3.36
C ALA A 109 7.55 -6.01 3.48
N THR A 110 7.10 -6.44 4.67
CA THR A 110 6.62 -7.80 4.93
C THR A 110 5.39 -8.13 4.07
N ALA A 111 4.40 -7.23 4.01
CA ALA A 111 3.22 -7.43 3.16
C ALA A 111 3.59 -7.50 1.66
N MET A 112 4.50 -6.65 1.19
CA MET A 112 4.97 -6.65 -0.20
C MET A 112 5.66 -7.97 -0.56
N ARG A 113 6.53 -8.48 0.32
CA ARG A 113 7.24 -9.74 0.08
C ARG A 113 6.30 -10.95 0.20
N ASP A 114 5.61 -11.08 1.33
CA ASP A 114 4.97 -12.34 1.72
C ASP A 114 3.53 -12.45 1.22
N TYR A 115 2.85 -11.33 0.94
CA TYR A 115 1.48 -11.32 0.43
C TYR A 115 1.39 -10.90 -1.04
N VAL A 116 2.09 -9.83 -1.43
CA VAL A 116 2.08 -9.38 -2.84
C VAL A 116 2.97 -10.26 -3.73
N GLY A 117 4.02 -10.86 -3.18
CA GLY A 117 4.95 -11.73 -3.91
C GLY A 117 6.11 -10.97 -4.54
N ARG A 118 6.55 -9.86 -3.93
CA ARG A 118 7.71 -9.10 -4.39
C ARG A 118 9.04 -9.73 -3.94
N GLU A 119 10.13 -9.56 -4.67
CA GLU A 119 10.26 -8.83 -5.94
C GLU A 119 9.80 -9.63 -7.17
N THR A 120 9.35 -8.92 -8.21
CA THR A 120 9.02 -9.52 -9.51
C THR A 120 10.26 -9.58 -10.41
N PRO A 121 10.44 -10.65 -11.21
CA PRO A 121 11.60 -10.78 -12.09
C PRO A 121 11.59 -9.74 -13.23
N LEU A 122 12.78 -9.38 -13.69
CA LEU A 122 12.99 -8.67 -14.96
C LEU A 122 13.37 -9.70 -16.02
N TYR A 123 12.40 -10.09 -16.84
CA TYR A 123 12.54 -11.20 -17.78
C TYR A 123 13.10 -10.74 -19.12
N PHE A 124 14.24 -11.29 -19.55
CA PHE A 124 14.77 -11.06 -20.90
C PHE A 124 13.92 -11.80 -21.94
N ALA A 125 13.22 -11.04 -22.79
CA ALA A 125 12.34 -11.60 -23.80
C ALA A 125 13.13 -11.87 -25.09
N GLN A 126 13.87 -12.97 -25.11
CA GLN A 126 14.74 -13.33 -26.25
C GLN A 126 13.99 -13.34 -27.59
N GLY A 127 12.87 -14.07 -27.68
CA GLY A 127 12.11 -14.16 -28.93
C GLY A 127 11.58 -12.81 -29.44
N LEU A 128 11.23 -11.90 -28.52
CA LEU A 128 10.78 -10.55 -28.88
C LEU A 128 11.97 -9.68 -29.31
N THR A 129 13.10 -9.81 -28.61
CA THR A 129 14.35 -9.14 -28.95
C THR A 129 14.80 -9.53 -30.36
N ASP A 130 14.82 -10.83 -30.67
CA ASP A 130 15.24 -11.34 -31.96
C ASP A 130 14.27 -10.98 -33.09
N TYR A 131 12.96 -10.89 -32.80
CA TYR A 131 11.96 -10.44 -33.78
C TYR A 131 12.17 -8.97 -34.22
N TYR A 132 12.59 -8.09 -33.31
CA TYR A 132 12.77 -6.66 -33.60
C TYR A 132 14.19 -6.26 -34.01
N LYS A 133 15.17 -7.18 -33.93
CA LYS A 133 16.49 -6.95 -34.52
C LYS A 133 16.38 -6.80 -36.03
N ASN A 134 17.21 -5.93 -36.58
CA ASN A 134 17.32 -5.78 -38.03
C ASN A 134 18.02 -7.01 -38.65
N LYS A 135 18.14 -7.01 -39.98
CA LYS A 135 18.77 -8.12 -40.74
C LYS A 135 20.24 -8.34 -40.40
N ASP A 136 20.91 -7.31 -39.88
CA ASP A 136 22.31 -7.33 -39.47
C ASP A 136 22.48 -7.75 -37.99
N GLY A 137 21.37 -8.10 -37.31
CA GLY A 137 21.36 -8.54 -35.92
C GLY A 137 21.42 -7.41 -34.88
N GLU A 138 21.28 -6.16 -35.32
CA GLU A 138 21.34 -4.98 -34.46
C GLU A 138 19.93 -4.60 -33.97
N GLY A 139 19.82 -4.21 -32.70
CA GLY A 139 18.55 -3.82 -32.09
C GLY A 139 18.66 -3.73 -30.57
N ALA A 140 17.63 -3.18 -29.94
CA ALA A 140 17.56 -3.10 -28.49
C ALA A 140 17.22 -4.46 -27.87
N GLU A 141 17.80 -4.76 -26.72
CA GLU A 141 17.35 -5.85 -25.85
C GLU A 141 16.01 -5.51 -25.21
N ILE A 142 15.07 -6.46 -25.20
CA ILE A 142 13.74 -6.25 -24.64
C ILE A 142 13.59 -7.04 -23.35
N TYR A 143 13.33 -6.32 -22.25
CA TYR A 143 13.05 -6.89 -20.93
C TYR A 143 11.62 -6.58 -20.49
N LEU A 144 10.98 -7.55 -19.85
CA LEU A 144 9.63 -7.43 -19.29
C LEU A 144 9.71 -7.40 -17.77
N LYS A 145 9.29 -6.29 -17.15
CA LYS A 145 9.10 -6.24 -15.70
C LYS A 145 7.80 -6.96 -15.33
N ARG A 146 7.91 -8.12 -14.69
CA ARG A 146 6.82 -9.10 -14.53
C ARG A 146 5.82 -8.77 -13.41
N GLU A 147 5.20 -7.59 -13.45
CA GLU A 147 4.15 -7.19 -12.49
C GLU A 147 2.85 -8.00 -12.63
N ASP A 148 2.73 -8.78 -13.71
CA ASP A 148 1.68 -9.79 -13.88
C ASP A 148 1.78 -10.94 -12.87
N LEU A 149 2.96 -11.15 -12.26
CA LEU A 149 3.18 -12.19 -11.24
C LEU A 149 2.83 -11.75 -9.81
N ASN A 150 2.47 -10.48 -9.60
CA ASN A 150 1.98 -10.05 -8.30
C ASN A 150 0.70 -10.82 -7.93
N HIS A 151 0.43 -10.96 -6.63
CA HIS A 151 -0.88 -11.42 -6.17
C HIS A 151 -2.01 -10.58 -6.80
N CYS A 152 -3.08 -11.24 -7.24
CA CYS A 152 -4.16 -10.70 -8.09
C CYS A 152 -3.77 -10.32 -9.54
N GLY A 153 -2.53 -10.55 -9.98
CA GLY A 153 -2.13 -10.50 -11.39
C GLY A 153 -1.84 -9.10 -11.96
N ALA A 154 -1.66 -8.08 -11.11
CA ALA A 154 -1.39 -6.72 -11.56
C ALA A 154 -0.60 -5.88 -10.54
N HIS A 155 0.06 -4.83 -11.02
CA HIS A 155 0.74 -3.83 -10.18
C HIS A 155 -0.18 -3.06 -9.21
N LYS A 156 -1.51 -3.13 -9.39
CA LYS A 156 -2.49 -2.43 -8.55
C LYS A 156 -2.49 -2.92 -7.10
N MET A 157 -2.09 -4.18 -6.87
CA MET A 157 -1.96 -4.75 -5.52
C MET A 157 -0.95 -3.97 -4.66
N ASN A 158 0.17 -3.49 -5.24
CA ASN A 158 1.18 -2.72 -4.51
C ASN A 158 0.54 -1.49 -3.80
N ASN A 159 -0.32 -0.75 -4.53
CA ASN A 159 -0.98 0.43 -3.97
C ASN A 159 -2.14 0.05 -3.03
N ALA A 160 -2.95 -0.95 -3.41
CA ALA A 160 -4.11 -1.35 -2.63
C ALA A 160 -3.74 -1.81 -1.22
N VAL A 161 -2.68 -2.62 -1.05
CA VAL A 161 -2.25 -3.09 0.26
C VAL A 161 -1.77 -1.94 1.15
N ALA A 162 -0.98 -1.02 0.60
CA ALA A 162 -0.46 0.13 1.34
C ALA A 162 -1.59 1.07 1.81
N GLN A 163 -2.53 1.40 0.92
CA GLN A 163 -3.66 2.26 1.28
C GLN A 163 -4.62 1.58 2.27
N ALA A 164 -4.84 0.27 2.16
CA ALA A 164 -5.64 -0.47 3.14
C ALA A 164 -4.96 -0.52 4.53
N MET A 165 -3.62 -0.63 4.58
CA MET A 165 -2.87 -0.53 5.84
C MET A 165 -2.99 0.86 6.46
N ILE A 166 -2.90 1.92 5.66
CA ILE A 166 -3.16 3.31 6.12
C ILE A 166 -4.60 3.44 6.65
N ALA A 167 -5.60 2.94 5.92
CA ALA A 167 -7.00 2.99 6.36
C ALA A 167 -7.21 2.29 7.72
N LYS A 168 -6.60 1.11 7.90
CA LYS A 168 -6.60 0.39 9.19
C LYS A 168 -5.96 1.21 10.30
N ARG A 169 -4.81 1.84 10.03
CA ARG A 169 -4.08 2.69 10.98
C ARG A 169 -4.89 3.94 11.38
N MET A 170 -5.63 4.52 10.44
CA MET A 170 -6.58 5.62 10.69
C MET A 170 -7.82 5.21 11.49
N GLY A 171 -7.96 3.91 11.83
CA GLY A 171 -9.11 3.35 12.54
C GLY A 171 -10.38 3.27 11.69
N LEU A 172 -10.24 3.25 10.36
CA LEU A 172 -11.36 3.12 9.43
C LEU A 172 -11.78 1.66 9.35
N LYS A 173 -13.08 1.41 9.25
CA LYS A 173 -13.63 0.04 9.15
C LYS A 173 -13.96 -0.35 7.72
N ASN A 174 -14.21 0.65 6.87
CA ASN A 174 -14.70 0.46 5.52
C ASN A 174 -13.85 1.20 4.50
N VAL A 175 -13.58 0.50 3.39
CA VAL A 175 -12.88 1.02 2.22
C VAL A 175 -13.82 1.03 1.04
N VAL A 176 -13.87 2.16 0.36
CA VAL A 176 -14.68 2.39 -0.84
C VAL A 176 -13.75 2.54 -2.04
N ALA A 177 -14.11 1.91 -3.15
CA ALA A 177 -13.38 2.05 -4.42
C ALA A 177 -14.36 2.08 -5.59
N ALA A 178 -13.89 2.60 -6.73
CA ALA A 178 -14.56 2.47 -8.02
C ALA A 178 -13.68 1.69 -8.99
N THR A 179 -14.28 0.93 -9.90
CA THR A 179 -13.54 0.18 -10.91
C THR A 179 -14.26 0.12 -12.24
N GLY A 180 -13.50 0.13 -13.35
CA GLY A 180 -14.00 -0.17 -14.69
C GLY A 180 -13.74 -1.63 -15.00
N ALA A 181 -12.58 -1.95 -15.58
CA ALA A 181 -12.21 -3.33 -15.93
C ALA A 181 -12.12 -4.34 -14.76
N GLY A 182 -12.18 -3.89 -13.49
CA GLY A 182 -12.26 -4.75 -12.31
C GLY A 182 -10.94 -5.02 -11.57
N GLN A 183 -9.78 -4.89 -12.23
CA GLN A 183 -8.47 -5.20 -11.62
C GLN A 183 -8.16 -4.36 -10.36
N HIS A 184 -8.60 -3.10 -10.33
CA HIS A 184 -8.46 -2.27 -9.12
C HIS A 184 -9.36 -2.78 -7.99
N GLY A 185 -10.62 -3.08 -8.30
CA GLY A 185 -11.57 -3.60 -7.32
C GLY A 185 -11.12 -4.93 -6.73
N VAL A 186 -10.58 -5.85 -7.55
CA VAL A 186 -10.03 -7.13 -7.08
C VAL A 186 -8.87 -6.91 -6.11
N ALA A 187 -7.91 -6.04 -6.46
CA ALA A 187 -6.76 -5.74 -5.59
C ALA A 187 -7.20 -5.11 -4.25
N THR A 188 -8.14 -4.16 -4.29
CA THR A 188 -8.70 -3.51 -3.11
C THR A 188 -9.47 -4.48 -2.23
N ALA A 189 -10.30 -5.35 -2.82
CA ALA A 189 -11.05 -6.37 -2.08
C ALA A 189 -10.09 -7.35 -1.38
N ALA A 190 -9.06 -7.83 -2.07
CA ALA A 190 -8.06 -8.73 -1.49
C ALA A 190 -7.27 -8.06 -0.35
N ALA A 191 -6.87 -6.79 -0.51
CA ALA A 191 -6.19 -6.05 0.55
C ALA A 191 -7.07 -5.85 1.79
N CYS A 192 -8.36 -5.54 1.59
CA CYS A 192 -9.32 -5.38 2.69
C CYS A 192 -9.58 -6.69 3.41
N ALA A 193 -9.74 -7.80 2.66
CA ALA A 193 -9.90 -9.14 3.22
C ALA A 193 -8.73 -9.52 4.14
N LYS A 194 -7.48 -9.28 3.70
CA LYS A 194 -6.27 -9.51 4.52
C LYS A 194 -6.28 -8.73 5.83
N LEU A 195 -6.81 -7.51 5.83
CA LEU A 195 -6.73 -6.57 6.95
C LEU A 195 -8.01 -6.51 7.79
N SER A 196 -9.00 -7.36 7.48
CA SER A 196 -10.31 -7.39 8.15
C SER A 196 -11.06 -6.06 8.05
N LEU A 197 -10.97 -5.40 6.88
CA LEU A 197 -11.73 -4.21 6.53
C LEU A 197 -12.92 -4.60 5.65
N SER A 198 -14.07 -3.96 5.84
CA SER A 198 -15.15 -4.06 4.85
C SER A 198 -14.77 -3.32 3.58
N CYS A 199 -15.24 -3.83 2.43
CA CYS A 199 -14.93 -3.25 1.14
C CYS A 199 -16.20 -3.10 0.29
N THR A 200 -16.44 -1.90 -0.20
CA THR A 200 -17.49 -1.59 -1.17
C THR A 200 -16.86 -1.12 -2.48
N VAL A 201 -17.16 -1.81 -3.58
CA VAL A 201 -16.67 -1.48 -4.91
C VAL A 201 -17.83 -1.06 -5.81
N PHE A 202 -17.80 0.16 -6.32
CA PHE A 202 -18.72 0.65 -7.35
C PHE A 202 -18.18 0.30 -8.74
N MET A 203 -19.04 -0.25 -9.59
CA MET A 203 -18.67 -0.66 -10.95
C MET A 203 -19.85 -0.44 -11.89
N SER A 204 -19.59 -0.03 -13.13
CA SER A 204 -20.68 0.13 -14.11
C SER A 204 -21.37 -1.20 -14.38
N ALA A 205 -22.70 -1.20 -14.55
CA ALA A 205 -23.45 -2.42 -14.83
C ALA A 205 -22.92 -3.13 -16.09
N ASP A 206 -22.66 -2.38 -17.16
CA ASP A 206 -22.09 -2.90 -18.41
C ASP A 206 -20.71 -3.55 -18.22
N ASP A 207 -19.82 -2.94 -17.41
CA ASP A 207 -18.51 -3.53 -17.15
C ASP A 207 -18.62 -4.75 -16.25
N MET A 208 -19.59 -4.80 -15.33
CA MET A 208 -19.84 -5.98 -14.50
C MET A 208 -20.20 -7.20 -15.33
N GLU A 209 -21.01 -7.03 -16.39
CA GLU A 209 -21.34 -8.12 -17.31
C GLU A 209 -20.10 -8.57 -18.10
N LYS A 210 -19.34 -7.62 -18.67
CA LYS A 210 -18.14 -7.89 -19.47
C LYS A 210 -17.00 -8.50 -18.65
N GLN A 211 -16.90 -8.15 -17.37
CA GLN A 211 -15.81 -8.54 -16.47
C GLN A 211 -16.31 -9.40 -15.30
N SER A 212 -17.24 -10.31 -15.60
CA SER A 212 -17.89 -11.18 -14.62
C SER A 212 -16.92 -11.98 -13.74
N SER A 213 -15.76 -12.38 -14.28
CA SER A 213 -14.70 -13.06 -13.52
C SER A 213 -14.10 -12.19 -12.41
N ASN A 214 -13.86 -10.91 -12.69
CA ASN A 214 -13.35 -9.96 -11.69
C ASN A 214 -14.44 -9.65 -10.65
N VAL A 215 -15.70 -9.54 -11.06
CA VAL A 215 -16.83 -9.37 -10.13
C VAL A 215 -16.94 -10.57 -9.18
N LEU A 216 -16.80 -11.78 -9.70
CA LEU A 216 -16.80 -12.99 -8.87
C LEU A 216 -15.63 -12.99 -7.88
N LEU A 217 -14.42 -12.68 -8.33
CA LEU A 217 -13.25 -12.60 -7.44
C LEU A 217 -13.44 -11.57 -6.33
N MET A 218 -13.96 -10.38 -6.63
CA MET A 218 -14.27 -9.36 -5.61
C MET A 218 -15.25 -9.90 -4.55
N LYS A 219 -16.31 -10.60 -4.97
CA LYS A 219 -17.27 -11.22 -4.06
C LYS A 219 -16.66 -12.34 -3.22
N LEU A 220 -15.76 -13.15 -3.79
CA LEU A 220 -15.04 -14.20 -3.05
C LEU A 220 -14.09 -13.63 -1.98
N PHE A 221 -13.52 -12.45 -2.21
CA PHE A 221 -12.80 -11.69 -1.18
C PHE A 221 -13.72 -11.01 -0.16
N GLY A 222 -15.04 -11.16 -0.27
CA GLY A 222 -16.02 -10.60 0.66
C GLY A 222 -16.38 -9.13 0.41
N ALA A 223 -16.00 -8.55 -0.73
CA ALA A 223 -16.39 -7.19 -1.08
C ALA A 223 -17.85 -7.11 -1.58
N GLN A 224 -18.54 -6.04 -1.22
CA GLN A 224 -19.82 -5.67 -1.80
C GLN A 224 -19.59 -4.96 -3.14
N VAL A 225 -20.02 -5.56 -4.25
CA VAL A 225 -19.94 -4.93 -5.58
C VAL A 225 -21.29 -4.27 -5.90
N LYS A 226 -21.33 -2.95 -5.93
CA LYS A 226 -22.53 -2.14 -6.22
C LYS A 226 -22.55 -1.73 -7.70
N PRO A 227 -23.59 -2.11 -8.47
CA PRO A 227 -23.73 -1.66 -9.85
C PRO A 227 -24.09 -0.18 -9.90
N VAL A 228 -23.60 0.52 -10.92
CA VAL A 228 -23.92 1.92 -11.22
C VAL A 228 -24.30 2.04 -12.70
N GLU A 229 -25.33 2.83 -13.00
CA GLU A 229 -25.70 3.15 -14.37
C GLU A 229 -24.71 4.14 -14.99
N GLY A 230 -24.42 3.98 -16.28
CA GLY A 230 -23.41 4.78 -16.98
C GLY A 230 -22.04 4.08 -17.03
N GLY A 231 -20.96 4.86 -17.01
CA GLY A 231 -19.59 4.36 -17.14
C GLY A 231 -18.77 4.50 -15.85
N PHE A 232 -17.44 4.41 -16.01
CA PHE A 232 -16.50 4.55 -14.89
C PHE A 232 -16.60 5.91 -14.17
N LYS A 233 -16.96 6.98 -14.90
CA LYS A 233 -17.13 8.31 -14.33
C LYS A 233 -18.26 8.32 -13.28
N GLU A 234 -19.37 7.68 -13.58
CA GLU A 234 -20.53 7.58 -12.70
C GLU A 234 -20.18 6.71 -11.49
N ALA A 235 -19.53 5.56 -11.70
CA ALA A 235 -19.05 4.72 -10.60
C ALA A 235 -18.07 5.45 -9.67
N SER A 236 -17.17 6.25 -10.22
CA SER A 236 -16.23 7.08 -9.44
C SER A 236 -16.96 8.17 -8.64
N SER A 237 -17.96 8.80 -9.25
CA SER A 237 -18.80 9.81 -8.58
C SER A 237 -19.56 9.22 -7.39
N GLU A 238 -20.13 8.01 -7.54
CA GLU A 238 -20.79 7.29 -6.45
C GLU A 238 -19.82 6.91 -5.32
N ALA A 239 -18.62 6.44 -5.65
CA ALA A 239 -17.60 6.14 -4.65
C ALA A 239 -17.17 7.38 -3.84
N ILE A 240 -17.07 8.55 -4.49
CA ILE A 240 -16.75 9.81 -3.81
C ILE A 240 -17.94 10.26 -2.93
N ARG A 241 -19.19 10.09 -3.39
CA ARG A 241 -20.39 10.38 -2.59
C ARG A 241 -20.46 9.52 -1.33
N GLU A 242 -20.25 8.21 -1.46
CA GLU A 242 -20.22 7.27 -0.32
C GLU A 242 -19.07 7.59 0.65
N TRP A 243 -17.97 8.17 0.16
CA TRP A 243 -16.87 8.62 1.02
C TRP A 243 -17.15 9.93 1.75
N ALA A 244 -17.92 10.83 1.14
CA ALA A 244 -18.26 12.13 1.71
C ALA A 244 -19.36 12.05 2.78
N GLY A 245 -20.23 11.03 2.72
CA GLY A 245 -21.33 10.78 3.67
C GLY A 245 -20.89 9.98 4.89
#